data_AF-A0A2N2IZX5-F1
#
_entry.id   AF-A0A2N2IZX5-F1
#
_cell.length_a   1.000
_cell.length_b   1.000
_cell.length_c   1.000
_cell.angle_alpha   90.00
_cell.angle_beta   90.00
_cell.angle_gamma   90.00
#
_symmetry.space_group_name_H-M   'P 1'
#
loop_
_entity.id
_entity.type
_entity.pdbx_description
1 polymer ?
#
loop_
_entity_poly.entity_id
_entity_poly.type
_entity_poly.pdbx_seq_one_letter_code
_entity_poly.pdbx_strand_id
1 'polypeptide(L)' 'MAKAVKVYVVDSDGNTLSGQRVKEYGGSEQRTDANGCVTLFLEGTNTTIYVNGFEAYGGSVSRLDPKEVFTRLGGRF' A
#
# COMPACT_ATOMS: atom_id res chain seq x y z
N MET A 1 -7.80 12.82 -10.48
CA MET A 1 -6.33 12.84 -10.61
C MET A 1 -5.85 11.41 -10.52
N ALA A 2 -4.85 11.02 -11.30
CA ALA A 2 -4.17 9.74 -11.14
C ALA A 2 -2.88 9.98 -10.35
N LYS A 3 -2.58 9.16 -9.34
CA LYS A 3 -1.39 9.29 -8.50
C LYS A 3 -0.72 7.94 -8.35
N ALA A 4 0.56 7.88 -8.71
CA ALA A 4 1.40 6.72 -8.42
C ALA A 4 1.92 6.81 -6.98
N VAL A 5 1.65 5.79 -6.17
CA VAL A 5 2.11 5.67 -4.79
C VAL A 5 2.92 4.38 -4.65
N LYS A 6 4.15 4.50 -4.15
CA LYS A 6 5.00 3.35 -3.87
C LYS A 6 4.76 2.89 -2.44
N VAL A 7 4.18 1.71 -2.30
CA VAL A 7 3.85 1.09 -1.03
C VAL A 7 4.97 0.13 -0.64
N TYR A 8 5.52 0.30 0.56
CA TYR A 8 6.44 -0.63 1.20
C TYR A 8 5.69 -1.40 2.28
N VAL A 9 5.90 -2.71 2.36
CA VAL A 9 5.40 -3.54 3.45
C VAL A 9 6.57 -3.98 4.31
N VAL A 10 6.51 -3.72 5.62
CA VAL A 10 7.58 -4.02 6.57
C VAL A 10 7.11 -4.90 7.74
N ASP A 11 8.05 -5.55 8.43
CA ASP A 11 7.84 -6.17 9.73
C ASP A 11 7.92 -5.15 10.88
N SER A 12 7.86 -5.62 12.13
CA SER A 12 7.95 -4.78 13.32
C SER A 12 9.31 -4.12 13.52
N ASP A 13 10.36 -4.66 12.90
CA ASP A 13 11.73 -4.18 12.99
C ASP A 13 12.10 -3.25 11.82
N GLY A 14 11.15 -3.00 10.91
CA GLY A 14 11.34 -2.14 9.74
C GLY A 14 11.96 -2.84 8.53
N ASN A 15 12.14 -4.16 8.57
CA ASN A 15 12.65 -4.92 7.42
C ASN A 15 11.55 -5.09 6.37
N THR A 16 11.93 -4.96 5.10
CA THR A 16 10.98 -5.09 4.00
C THR A 16 10.55 -6.54 3.77
N LEU A 17 9.27 -6.73 3.45
CA LEU A 17 8.64 -8.03 3.27
C LEU A 17 8.21 -8.22 1.81
N SER A 18 8.77 -9.22 1.15
CA SER A 18 8.40 -9.61 -0.21
C SER A 18 7.14 -10.49 -0.25
N GLY A 19 6.47 -10.53 -1.41
CA GLY A 19 5.32 -11.39 -1.66
C GLY A 19 4.02 -11.01 -0.92
N GLN A 20 3.99 -9.85 -0.26
CA GLN A 20 2.83 -9.36 0.49
C GLN A 20 1.76 -8.85 -0.46
N ARG A 21 0.50 -9.18 -0.18
CA ARG A 21 -0.64 -8.80 -1.02
C ARG A 21 -1.00 -7.35 -0.75
N VAL A 22 -1.10 -6.54 -1.80
CA VAL A 22 -1.50 -5.13 -1.71
C VAL A 22 -2.51 -4.83 -2.80
N LYS A 23 -3.60 -4.14 -2.47
CA LYS A 23 -4.58 -3.68 -3.46
C LYS A 23 -5.29 -2.42 -2.98
N GLU A 24 -5.83 -1.67 -3.91
CA GLU A 24 -6.89 -0.71 -3.60
C GLU A 24 -8.27 -1.38 -3.60
N TYR A 25 -9.26 -0.74 -2.97
CA TYR A 25 -10.65 -1.19 -3.02
C TYR A 25 -11.16 -1.23 -4.47
N GLY A 26 -11.68 -2.38 -4.89
CA GLY A 26 -12.15 -2.60 -6.27
C GLY A 26 -11.03 -2.82 -7.31
N GLY A 27 -9.76 -2.68 -6.92
CA GLY A 27 -8.60 -2.91 -7.78
C GLY A 27 -8.06 -4.34 -7.74
N SER A 28 -7.15 -4.63 -8.67
CA SER A 28 -6.45 -5.91 -8.74
C SER A 28 -5.41 -6.06 -7.62
N GLU A 29 -5.32 -7.26 -7.06
CA GLU A 29 -4.27 -7.61 -6.11
C GLU A 29 -2.91 -7.68 -6.79
N GLN A 30 -1.95 -6.97 -6.20
CA GLN A 30 -0.55 -7.02 -6.57
C GLN A 30 0.27 -7.57 -5.40
N ARG A 31 1.50 -8.01 -5.68
CA ARG A 31 2.41 -8.53 -4.66
C ARG A 31 3.66 -7.67 -4.58
N THR A 32 4.16 -7.47 -3.36
CA THR A 32 5.44 -6.79 -3.17
C THR A 32 6.60 -7.57 -3.80
N ASP A 33 7.53 -6.83 -4.41
CA ASP A 33 8.73 -7.36 -5.04
C ASP A 33 9.79 -7.82 -4.00
N ALA A 34 11.00 -8.16 -4.47
CA ALA A 34 12.11 -8.56 -3.60
C ALA A 34 12.56 -7.45 -2.63
N ASN A 35 12.25 -6.18 -2.91
CA ASN A 35 12.52 -5.06 -2.03
C ASN A 35 11.37 -4.78 -1.06
N GLY A 36 10.34 -5.63 -1.06
CA GLY A 36 9.12 -5.50 -0.26
C GLY A 36 8.27 -4.30 -0.64
N CYS A 37 8.29 -3.89 -1.91
CA CYS A 37 7.50 -2.77 -2.38
C CYS A 37 6.66 -3.08 -3.62
N VAL A 38 5.64 -2.24 -3.86
CA VAL A 38 4.77 -2.29 -5.03
C VAL A 38 4.27 -0.89 -5.35
N THR A 39 4.04 -0.60 -6.63
CA THR A 39 3.49 0.70 -7.05
C THR A 39 2.00 0.56 -7.33
N LEU A 40 1.18 1.34 -6.63
CA LEU A 40 -0.25 1.48 -6.91
C LEU A 40 -0.47 2.74 -7.75
N PHE A 41 -1.31 2.62 -8.77
CA PHE A 41 -1.80 3.74 -9.56
C PHE A 41 -3.22 4.04 -9.12
N LEU A 42 -3.36 5.02 -8.23
CA LEU A 42 -4.63 5.35 -7.60
C LEU A 42 -5.36 6.39 -8.44
N GLU A 43 -6.63 6.12 -8.74
CA GLU A 43 -7.50 7.04 -9.45
C GLU A 43 -8.58 7.64 -8.54
N GLY A 44 -9.08 8.82 -8.90
CA GLY A 44 -10.14 9.50 -8.17
C GLY A 44 -9.66 10.37 -7.01
N THR A 45 -10.55 10.59 -6.03
CA THR A 45 -10.33 11.52 -4.91
C THR A 45 -10.03 10.80 -3.61
N ASN A 46 -10.65 9.63 -3.40
CA ASN A 46 -10.51 8.80 -2.22
C ASN A 46 -10.11 7.37 -2.63
N THR A 47 -9.36 6.70 -1.79
CA THR A 47 -9.01 5.30 -1.95
C THR A 47 -9.01 4.60 -0.58
N THR A 48 -9.12 3.28 -0.62
CA THR A 48 -8.83 2.42 0.52
C THR A 48 -7.79 1.40 0.08
N ILE A 49 -6.64 1.38 0.75
CA ILE A 49 -5.55 0.44 0.47
C ILE A 49 -5.63 -0.70 1.47
N TYR A 50 -5.51 -1.93 0.98
CA TYR A 50 -5.44 -3.14 1.80
C TYR A 50 -4.08 -3.79 1.68
N VAL A 51 -3.55 -4.25 2.81
CA VAL A 51 -2.36 -5.11 2.90
C VAL A 51 -2.78 -6.44 3.51
N ASN A 52 -2.59 -7.53 2.77
CA ASN A 52 -2.98 -8.90 3.16
C ASN A 52 -4.46 -9.06 3.57
N GLY A 53 -5.34 -8.17 3.10
CA GLY A 53 -6.76 -8.14 3.44
C GLY A 53 -7.12 -7.23 4.62
N PHE A 54 -6.13 -6.65 5.31
CA PHE A 54 -6.34 -5.65 6.35
C PHE A 54 -6.34 -4.24 5.74
N GLU A 55 -7.26 -3.40 6.16
CA GLU A 55 -7.27 -2.00 5.75
C GLU A 55 -6.02 -1.29 6.29
N ALA A 56 -5.23 -0.74 5.38
CA ALA A 56 -4.00 -0.04 5.69
C ALA A 56 -4.14 1.48 5.64
N TYR A 57 -5.03 1.94 4.77
CA TYR A 57 -5.35 3.34 4.60
C TYR A 57 -6.77 3.47 4.09
N GLY A 58 -7.52 4.44 4.58
CA GLY A 58 -8.82 4.86 4.04
C GLY A 58 -8.92 6.38 4.07
N GLY A 59 -9.00 7.02 2.91
CA GLY A 59 -9.03 8.48 2.84
C GLY A 59 -8.70 9.06 1.48
N SER A 60 -8.36 10.35 1.47
CA SER A 60 -8.09 11.07 0.22
C SER A 60 -6.73 10.73 -0.37
N VAL A 61 -6.69 10.39 -1.66
CA VAL A 61 -5.46 10.15 -2.44
C VAL A 61 -4.47 11.33 -2.36
N SER A 62 -4.99 12.55 -2.19
CA SER A 62 -4.17 13.76 -2.01
C SER A 62 -3.28 13.72 -0.76
N ARG A 63 -3.69 13.00 0.30
CA ARG A 63 -2.98 12.91 1.59
C ARG A 63 -1.96 11.78 1.67
N LEU A 64 -1.90 10.92 0.66
CA LEU A 64 -0.86 9.90 0.56
C LEU A 64 0.46 10.56 0.18
N ASP A 65 1.55 10.11 0.76
CA ASP A 65 2.88 10.45 0.28
C ASP A 65 3.20 9.64 -0.99
N PRO A 66 4.14 10.10 -1.84
CA PRO A 66 4.61 9.30 -2.97
C PRO A 66 5.19 7.94 -2.53
N LYS A 67 5.64 7.85 -1.27
CA LYS A 67 6.12 6.64 -0.61
C LYS A 67 5.31 6.43 0.67
N GLU A 68 4.62 5.31 0.77
CA GLU A 68 3.90 4.88 1.97
C GLU A 68 4.55 3.63 2.55
N VAL A 69 4.56 3.52 3.87
CA VAL A 69 5.07 2.34 4.58
C VAL A 69 3.95 1.79 5.46
N PHE A 70 3.63 0.52 5.26
CA PHE A 70 2.64 -0.20 6.04
C PHE A 70 3.26 -1.45 6.64
N THR A 71 2.74 -1.88 7.79
CA THR A 71 3.05 -3.19 8.36
C THR A 71 2.27 -4.29 7.63
N ARG A 72 2.65 -5.55 7.86
CA ARG A 72 1.95 -6.73 7.33
C ARG A 72 0.43 -6.76 7.61
N LEU A 73 -0.02 -6.10 8.66
CA LEU A 73 -1.42 -6.03 9.11
C LEU A 73 -2.10 -4.70 8.76
N GLY A 74 -1.51 -3.89 7.89
CA GLY A 74 -2.07 -2.61 7.46
C GLY A 74 -1.81 -1.43 8.39
N GLY A 75 -1.25 -1.62 9.58
CA GLY A 75 -0.84 -0.47 10.41
C GLY A 75 0.15 0.41 9.65
N ARG A 76 -0.17 1.71 9.49
CA ARG A 76 0.76 2.70 8.91
C ARG A 76 1.97 2.86 9.83
N PHE A 77 3.16 2.73 9.26
CA PHE A 77 4.44 2.71 9.97
C PHE A 77 5.04 4.12 10.04
#